data_AF-A0A1I0QZQ1-F1
#
_entry.id   AF-A0A1I0QZQ1-F1
#
_cell.length_a   1.000
_cell.length_b   1.000
_cell.length_c   1.000
_cell.angle_alpha   90.00
_cell.angle_beta   90.00
_cell.angle_gamma   90.00
#
_symmetry.space_group_name_H-M   'P 1'
#
loop_
_entity.id
_entity.type
_entity.pdbx_description
1 polymer ?
#
loop_
_entity_poly.entity_id
_entity_poly.type
_entity_poly.pdbx_seq_one_letter_code
_entity_poly.pdbx_strand_id
1 'polypeptide(L)'
;MDKLEQQNMKRKIILSLLMVMIVIFTTSCELYVNYDQKAEDICKKVLKCLDEDDAAGLKSMFCQYSIETNGLEYEIKKGMEFYKGKTTNIDKIKFPNSSGKGVENGKTTEVTFSVSIDDIVTDSDNKYEVVVIEGYQVCTADEKKVGISRIYIESEDGKEFTIGEYVD
;
A
#
# COMPACT_ATOMS: atom_id res chain seq x y z
N MET A 1 19.32 -40.90 -46.89
CA MET A 1 19.54 -39.81 -45.92
C MET A 1 20.90 -40.07 -45.29
N ASP A 2 21.85 -39.15 -45.47
CA ASP A 2 23.24 -39.31 -45.05
C ASP A 2 23.39 -39.21 -43.52
N LYS A 3 24.40 -39.86 -42.93
CA LYS A 3 24.71 -39.79 -41.49
C LYS A 3 24.89 -38.34 -41.03
N LEU A 4 25.46 -37.49 -41.88
CA LEU A 4 25.63 -36.06 -41.63
C LEU A 4 24.28 -35.31 -41.56
N GLU A 5 23.33 -35.65 -42.45
CA GLU A 5 21.98 -35.08 -42.44
C GLU A 5 21.20 -35.49 -41.19
N GLN A 6 21.31 -36.76 -40.77
CA GLN A 6 20.65 -37.26 -39.56
C GLN A 6 21.21 -36.60 -38.29
N GLN A 7 22.53 -36.35 -38.24
CA GLN A 7 23.17 -35.65 -37.11
C GLN A 7 22.76 -34.18 -37.05
N ASN A 8 22.68 -33.50 -38.19
CA ASN A 8 22.24 -32.11 -38.27
C ASN A 8 20.75 -31.96 -37.91
N MET A 9 19.90 -32.91 -38.30
CA MET A 9 18.48 -32.93 -37.94
C MET A 9 18.28 -33.12 -36.43
N LYS A 10 19.02 -34.05 -35.79
CA LYS A 10 18.99 -34.24 -34.34
C LYS A 10 19.46 -32.99 -33.58
N ARG A 11 20.53 -32.33 -34.04
CA ARG A 11 21.01 -31.07 -33.46
C ARG A 11 19.95 -29.96 -33.55
N LYS A 12 19.29 -29.80 -34.69
CA LYS A 12 18.21 -28.82 -34.88
C LYS A 12 17.02 -29.09 -33.97
N ILE A 13 16.62 -30.35 -33.81
CA ILE A 13 15.52 -30.75 -32.90
C ILE A 13 15.89 -30.44 -31.44
N ILE A 14 17.11 -30.79 -31.00
CA ILE A 14 17.58 -30.51 -29.64
C ILE A 14 17.63 -28.99 -29.38
N LEU A 15 18.15 -28.21 -30.33
CA LEU A 15 18.19 -26.74 -30.21
C LEU A 15 16.78 -26.13 -30.16
N SER A 16 15.85 -26.64 -30.95
CA SER A 16 14.45 -26.21 -30.94
C SER A 16 13.76 -26.51 -29.60
N LEU A 17 14.01 -27.69 -29.03
CA LEU A 17 13.46 -28.08 -27.72
C LEU A 17 14.03 -27.23 -26.58
N LEU A 18 15.33 -26.90 -26.64
CA LEU A 18 15.98 -25.99 -25.69
C LEU A 18 15.39 -24.57 -25.75
N MET A 19 15.14 -24.03 -26.94
CA MET A 19 14.47 -22.73 -27.07
C MET A 19 13.05 -22.72 -26.50
N VAL A 20 12.27 -23.77 -26.76
CA VAL A 20 10.90 -23.88 -26.21
C VAL A 20 10.93 -23.97 -24.68
N MET A 21 11.88 -24.71 -24.10
CA MET A 21 12.07 -24.76 -22.64
C MET A 21 12.36 -23.37 -22.07
N ILE A 22 13.28 -22.61 -22.69
CA ILE A 22 13.64 -21.25 -22.23
C ILE A 22 12.41 -20.33 -22.23
N VAL A 23 11.56 -20.39 -23.26
CA VAL A 23 10.32 -19.61 -23.33
C VAL A 23 9.36 -19.98 -22.19
N ILE A 24 9.24 -21.27 -21.85
CA ILE A 24 8.41 -21.75 -20.73
C ILE A 24 8.94 -21.28 -19.36
N PHE A 25 10.25 -21.18 -19.18
CA PHE A 25 10.83 -20.68 -17.93
C PHE A 25 10.75 -19.15 -17.76
N THR A 26 10.54 -18.39 -18.84
CA THR A 26 10.40 -16.92 -18.75
C THR A 26 9.01 -16.44 -18.31
N THR A 27 8.00 -17.30 -18.28
CA THR A 27 6.61 -16.91 -17.96
C THR A 27 6.27 -16.88 -16.46
N SER A 28 7.21 -17.14 -15.55
CA SER A 28 6.93 -17.18 -14.10
C SER A 28 7.86 -16.31 -13.26
N CYS A 29 8.23 -15.13 -13.76
CA CYS A 29 8.62 -14.03 -12.88
C CYS A 29 7.37 -13.18 -12.61
N GLU A 30 6.42 -13.72 -11.82
CA GLU A 30 5.54 -12.81 -11.09
C GLU A 30 6.44 -12.03 -10.12
N LEU A 31 6.54 -10.72 -10.32
CA LEU A 31 7.22 -9.84 -9.38
C LEU A 31 6.62 -10.05 -8.01
N TYR A 32 7.40 -10.59 -7.08
CA TYR A 32 7.00 -10.70 -5.68
C TYR A 32 6.78 -9.29 -5.14
N VAL A 33 5.53 -8.94 -4.87
CA VAL A 33 5.15 -7.68 -4.24
C VAL A 33 5.06 -7.90 -2.73
N ASN A 34 5.89 -7.20 -1.97
CA ASN A 34 5.79 -7.14 -0.51
C ASN A 34 4.77 -6.05 -0.13
N TYR A 35 3.51 -6.46 0.09
CA TYR A 35 2.43 -5.55 0.43
C TYR A 35 2.53 -5.00 1.86
N ASP A 36 3.20 -5.71 2.78
CA ASP A 36 3.43 -5.21 4.13
C ASP A 36 4.40 -4.02 4.09
N GLN A 37 5.51 -4.14 3.37
CA GLN A 37 6.44 -3.02 3.18
C GLN A 37 5.76 -1.80 2.54
N LYS A 38 4.86 -2.02 1.58
CA LYS A 38 4.07 -0.94 0.98
C LYS A 38 3.13 -0.28 2.00
N ALA A 39 2.51 -1.04 2.90
CA ALA A 39 1.67 -0.48 3.96
C ALA A 39 2.51 0.40 4.89
N GLU A 40 3.71 -0.06 5.28
CA GLU A 40 4.65 0.75 6.08
C GLU A 40 5.04 2.05 5.36
N ASP A 41 5.32 1.98 4.05
CA ASP A 41 5.70 3.14 3.25
C ASP A 41 4.54 4.15 3.14
N ILE A 42 3.30 3.67 3.03
CA ILE A 42 2.10 4.52 3.09
C ILE A 42 2.03 5.23 4.45
N CYS A 43 2.21 4.51 5.55
CA CYS A 43 2.13 5.09 6.88
C CYS A 43 3.21 6.16 7.12
N LYS A 44 4.45 5.88 6.71
CA LYS A 44 5.54 6.86 6.79
C LYS A 44 5.24 8.13 5.98
N LYS A 45 4.64 7.98 4.80
CA LYS A 45 4.22 9.11 3.97
C LYS A 45 3.08 9.91 4.60
N VAL A 46 2.10 9.25 5.22
CA VAL A 46 1.02 9.94 5.95
C VAL A 46 1.60 10.77 7.09
N LEU A 47 2.40 10.16 7.96
CA LEU A 47 3.04 10.88 9.07
C LEU A 47 3.91 12.03 8.57
N LYS A 48 4.66 11.83 7.48
CA LYS A 48 5.43 12.90 6.84
C LYS A 48 4.54 14.05 6.37
N CYS A 49 3.41 13.76 5.73
CA CYS A 49 2.49 14.81 5.28
C CYS A 49 1.89 15.58 6.46
N LEU A 50 1.62 14.91 7.58
CA LEU A 50 1.17 15.55 8.81
C LEU A 50 2.28 16.44 9.41
N ASP A 51 3.50 15.93 9.52
CA ASP A 51 4.67 16.65 10.05
C ASP A 51 5.07 17.88 9.20
N GLU A 52 4.82 17.83 7.89
CA GLU A 52 5.16 18.88 6.91
C GLU A 52 3.98 19.79 6.55
N ASP A 53 2.80 19.58 7.13
CA ASP A 53 1.54 20.29 6.81
C ASP A 53 1.20 20.22 5.29
N ASP A 54 1.49 19.08 4.65
CA ASP A 54 1.30 18.84 3.22
C ASP A 54 -0.10 18.28 2.92
N ALA A 55 -1.11 19.16 3.00
CA ALA A 55 -2.52 18.78 2.77
C ALA A 55 -2.76 18.20 1.37
N ALA A 56 -2.05 18.70 0.36
CA ALA A 56 -2.17 18.24 -1.02
C ALA A 56 -1.56 16.84 -1.19
N GLY A 57 -0.38 16.62 -0.60
CA GLY A 57 0.26 15.32 -0.52
C GLY A 57 -0.63 14.30 0.17
N LEU A 58 -1.16 14.64 1.35
CA LEU A 58 -2.06 13.74 2.09
C LEU A 58 -3.31 13.40 1.27
N LYS A 59 -3.96 14.41 0.65
CA LYS A 59 -5.12 14.21 -0.23
C LYS A 59 -4.83 13.25 -1.37
N SER A 60 -3.65 13.33 -1.98
CA SER A 60 -3.26 12.50 -3.12
C SER A 60 -3.14 11.00 -2.80
N MET A 61 -3.10 10.64 -1.52
CA MET A 61 -3.00 9.25 -1.06
C MET A 61 -4.36 8.58 -0.86
N PHE A 62 -5.44 9.35 -0.83
CA PHE A 62 -6.80 8.83 -0.66
C PHE A 62 -7.30 8.12 -1.92
N CYS A 63 -8.19 7.16 -1.74
CA CYS A 63 -8.89 6.50 -2.83
C CYS A 63 -9.89 7.46 -3.49
N GLN A 64 -10.30 7.11 -4.71
CA GLN A 64 -11.17 7.98 -5.51
C GLN A 64 -12.52 8.22 -4.82
N TYR A 65 -13.07 7.22 -4.11
CA TYR A 65 -14.31 7.39 -3.36
C TYR A 65 -14.19 8.47 -2.28
N SER A 66 -13.14 8.41 -1.46
CA SER A 66 -12.91 9.45 -0.44
C SER A 66 -12.67 10.82 -1.06
N ILE A 67 -11.98 10.90 -2.20
CA ILE A 67 -11.75 12.16 -2.92
C ILE A 67 -13.05 12.75 -3.49
N GLU A 68 -13.96 11.90 -3.99
CA GLU A 68 -15.26 12.30 -4.55
C GLU A 68 -16.28 12.66 -3.45
N THR A 69 -16.07 12.25 -2.21
CA THR A 69 -16.90 12.62 -1.06
C THR A 69 -16.76 14.11 -0.72
N ASN A 70 -17.90 14.80 -0.62
CA ASN A 70 -17.95 16.18 -0.17
C ASN A 70 -17.53 16.28 1.30
N GLY A 71 -16.33 16.79 1.58
CA GLY A 71 -15.87 17.01 2.95
C GLY A 71 -14.39 16.71 3.17
N LEU A 72 -13.79 15.86 2.34
CA LEU A 72 -12.43 15.38 2.55
C LEU A 72 -11.41 16.52 2.71
N GLU A 73 -11.49 17.58 1.89
CA GLU A 73 -10.56 18.72 2.02
C GLU A 73 -10.69 19.43 3.38
N TYR A 74 -11.92 19.59 3.88
CA TYR A 74 -12.16 20.18 5.19
C TYR A 74 -11.67 19.27 6.31
N GLU A 75 -11.93 17.97 6.20
CA GLU A 75 -11.47 16.96 7.15
C GLU A 75 -9.96 16.87 7.20
N ILE A 76 -9.27 16.86 6.05
CA ILE A 76 -7.80 16.89 5.99
C ILE A 76 -7.27 18.10 6.75
N LYS A 77 -7.81 19.29 6.46
CA LYS A 77 -7.39 20.51 7.14
C LYS A 77 -7.60 20.42 8.65
N LYS A 78 -8.77 19.94 9.09
CA LYS A 78 -9.09 19.82 10.52
C LYS A 78 -8.30 18.72 11.22
N GLY A 79 -8.00 17.63 10.54
CA GLY A 79 -7.13 16.56 11.03
C GLY A 79 -5.69 17.03 11.19
N MET A 80 -5.18 17.84 10.26
CA MET A 80 -3.88 18.50 10.40
C MET A 80 -3.86 19.52 11.55
N GLU A 81 -4.91 20.31 11.74
CA GLU A 81 -5.03 21.21 12.92
C GLU A 81 -5.10 20.42 14.25
N PHE A 82 -5.67 19.21 14.21
CA PHE A 82 -5.74 18.29 15.35
C PHE A 82 -4.39 17.62 15.64
N TYR A 83 -3.64 17.27 14.59
CA TYR A 83 -2.30 16.68 14.67
C TYR A 83 -1.22 17.77 14.82
N LYS A 84 -0.77 18.03 16.04
CA LYS A 84 0.11 19.15 16.38
C LYS A 84 1.55 18.70 16.53
N GLY A 85 2.44 19.38 15.81
CA GLY A 85 3.88 19.16 15.88
C GLY A 85 4.34 18.03 14.97
N LYS A 86 5.63 17.70 15.06
CA LYS A 86 6.29 16.71 14.21
C LYS A 86 6.65 15.47 14.98
N THR A 87 6.46 14.30 14.36
CA THR A 87 6.82 13.00 14.92
C THR A 87 8.32 12.93 15.22
N THR A 88 8.68 12.68 16.49
CA THR A 88 10.10 12.66 16.91
C THR A 88 10.84 11.35 16.64
N ASN A 89 10.13 10.25 16.38
CA ASN A 89 10.70 8.90 16.33
C ASN A 89 10.12 8.01 15.21
N ILE A 90 9.83 8.57 14.04
CA ILE A 90 9.16 7.84 12.93
C ILE A 90 9.85 6.51 12.55
N ASP A 91 11.18 6.47 12.57
CA ASP A 91 11.97 5.29 12.21
C ASP A 91 11.92 4.16 13.27
N LYS A 92 11.44 4.45 14.48
CA LYS A 92 11.29 3.48 15.57
C LYS A 92 9.86 2.98 15.74
N ILE A 93 8.93 3.57 14.99
CA ILE A 93 7.53 3.18 15.02
C ILE A 93 7.39 1.79 14.41
N LYS A 94 6.68 0.91 15.13
CA LYS A 94 6.20 -0.34 14.56
C LYS A 94 4.90 -0.05 13.83
N PHE A 95 4.76 -0.64 12.66
CA PHE A 95 3.55 -0.53 11.84
C PHE A 95 2.88 -1.89 11.78
N PRO A 96 2.24 -2.37 12.88
CA PRO A 96 1.49 -3.60 12.86
C PRO A 96 0.38 -3.47 11.81
N ASN A 97 0.56 -4.20 10.71
CA ASN A 97 -0.38 -4.24 9.60
C ASN A 97 -1.28 -5.48 9.74
N SER A 98 -2.57 -5.30 9.52
CA SER A 98 -3.47 -6.38 9.18
C SER A 98 -3.90 -6.22 7.73
N SER A 99 -3.79 -7.29 6.95
CA SER A 99 -4.14 -7.31 5.53
C SER A 99 -5.01 -8.51 5.20
N GLY A 100 -6.06 -8.25 4.41
CA GLY A 100 -6.80 -9.27 3.68
C GLY A 100 -6.19 -9.43 2.29
N LYS A 101 -6.16 -10.67 1.77
CA LYS A 101 -5.63 -10.94 0.43
C LYS A 101 -6.57 -11.85 -0.35
N GLY A 102 -7.11 -11.32 -1.46
CA GLY A 102 -7.84 -12.08 -2.47
C GLY A 102 -6.89 -12.59 -3.56
N VAL A 103 -6.99 -13.88 -3.90
CA VAL A 103 -6.26 -14.48 -5.01
C VAL A 103 -7.22 -15.31 -5.86
N GLU A 104 -7.28 -15.01 -7.14
CA GLU A 104 -8.06 -15.78 -8.12
C GLU A 104 -7.15 -16.24 -9.26
N ASN A 105 -7.19 -17.53 -9.58
CA ASN A 105 -6.39 -18.14 -10.66
C ASN A 105 -4.89 -17.79 -10.58
N GLY A 106 -4.34 -17.72 -9.37
CA GLY A 106 -2.94 -17.36 -9.11
C GLY A 106 -2.65 -15.85 -9.11
N LYS A 107 -3.61 -15.01 -9.52
CA LYS A 107 -3.45 -13.55 -9.55
C LYS A 107 -4.01 -12.92 -8.28
N THR A 108 -3.29 -11.96 -7.71
CA THR A 108 -3.80 -11.17 -6.58
C THR A 108 -4.89 -10.22 -7.10
N THR A 109 -6.11 -10.35 -6.55
CA THR A 109 -7.28 -9.54 -6.92
C THR A 109 -7.61 -8.48 -5.88
N GLU A 110 -7.21 -8.70 -4.64
CA GLU A 110 -7.48 -7.78 -3.54
C GLU A 110 -6.36 -7.82 -2.50
N VAL A 111 -5.98 -6.63 -2.02
CA VAL A 111 -5.09 -6.46 -0.86
C VAL A 111 -5.58 -5.27 -0.07
N THR A 112 -6.10 -5.51 1.13
CA THR A 112 -6.40 -4.44 2.10
C THR A 112 -5.22 -4.19 3.01
N PHE A 113 -5.23 -3.04 3.68
CA PHE A 113 -4.32 -2.75 4.78
C PHE A 113 -5.06 -1.98 5.86
N SER A 114 -4.71 -2.26 7.10
CA SER A 114 -5.13 -1.52 8.29
C SER A 114 -3.95 -1.53 9.25
N VAL A 115 -3.36 -0.36 9.45
CA VAL A 115 -2.16 -0.17 10.27
C VAL A 115 -2.53 0.69 11.47
N SER A 116 -2.27 0.18 12.68
CA SER A 116 -2.40 0.90 13.94
C SER A 116 -1.03 1.39 14.38
N ILE A 117 -0.90 2.67 14.67
CA ILE A 117 0.34 3.28 15.16
C ILE A 117 0.06 3.82 16.55
N ASP A 118 0.70 3.22 17.55
CA ASP A 118 0.46 3.59 18.94
C ASP A 118 1.59 4.49 19.48
N ASP A 119 1.29 5.24 20.54
CA ASP A 119 2.27 6.03 21.32
C ASP A 119 3.09 7.05 20.50
N ILE A 120 2.46 7.77 19.58
CA ILE A 120 3.14 8.82 18.80
C ILE A 120 3.43 10.02 19.71
N VAL A 121 4.69 10.45 19.74
CA VAL A 121 5.13 11.67 20.45
C VAL A 121 5.68 12.70 19.48
N THR A 122 5.16 13.91 19.57
CA THR A 122 5.57 15.04 18.73
C THR A 122 6.57 15.97 19.41
N ASP A 123 7.25 16.81 18.63
CA ASP A 123 8.17 17.85 19.12
C ASP A 123 7.49 18.97 19.93
N SER A 124 6.16 19.00 19.90
CA SER A 124 5.32 19.92 20.66
C SER A 124 4.75 19.29 21.95
N ASP A 125 5.31 18.15 22.36
CA ASP A 125 4.91 17.32 23.50
C ASP A 125 3.47 16.77 23.43
N ASN A 126 2.77 16.91 22.29
CA ASN A 126 1.50 16.25 22.06
C ASN A 126 1.72 14.74 21.86
N LYS A 127 0.83 13.94 22.46
CA LYS A 127 0.82 12.49 22.34
C LYS A 127 -0.48 11.99 21.74
N TYR A 128 -0.35 11.01 20.86
CA TYR A 128 -1.47 10.31 20.24
C TYR A 128 -1.42 8.85 20.65
N GLU A 129 -2.54 8.38 21.22
CA GLU A 129 -2.68 7.00 21.68
C GLU A 129 -2.70 6.06 20.49
N VAL A 130 -3.46 6.41 19.44
CA VAL A 130 -3.53 5.62 18.21
C VAL A 130 -3.71 6.48 16.97
N VAL A 131 -3.04 6.08 15.88
CA VAL A 131 -3.34 6.49 14.51
C VAL A 131 -3.61 5.26 13.67
N VAL A 132 -4.83 5.12 13.17
CA VAL A 132 -5.24 4.00 12.31
C VAL A 132 -5.35 4.47 10.86
N ILE A 133 -4.68 3.79 9.94
CA ILE A 133 -4.69 4.10 8.50
C ILE A 133 -5.18 2.87 7.74
N GLU A 134 -6.26 3.04 6.96
CA GLU A 134 -6.94 1.93 6.29
C GLU A 134 -7.18 2.18 4.81
N GLY A 135 -7.14 1.12 4.01
CA GLY A 135 -7.52 1.17 2.61
C GLY A 135 -7.18 -0.07 1.81
N TYR A 136 -7.10 0.10 0.48
CA TYR A 136 -6.75 -0.96 -0.46
C TYR A 136 -5.45 -0.64 -1.19
N GLN A 137 -4.55 -1.62 -1.27
CA GLN A 137 -3.39 -1.58 -2.17
C GLN A 137 -3.73 -2.16 -3.54
N VAL A 138 -4.70 -3.09 -3.59
CA VAL A 138 -5.22 -3.73 -4.80
C VAL A 138 -6.71 -3.99 -4.60
N CYS A 139 -7.53 -3.67 -5.59
CA CYS A 139 -8.92 -4.13 -5.70
C CYS A 139 -9.29 -4.18 -7.19
N THR A 140 -9.22 -5.36 -7.81
CA THR A 140 -9.48 -5.50 -9.25
C THR A 140 -10.97 -5.45 -9.58
N ALA A 141 -11.83 -5.71 -8.60
CA ALA A 141 -13.27 -5.59 -8.75
C ALA A 141 -13.72 -4.12 -8.84
N ASP A 142 -13.00 -3.22 -8.15
CA ASP A 142 -13.27 -1.79 -8.15
C ASP A 142 -11.99 -0.98 -7.87
N GLU A 143 -11.35 -0.51 -8.94
CA GLU A 143 -10.09 0.24 -8.85
C GLU A 143 -10.23 1.58 -8.11
N LYS A 144 -11.46 2.12 -7.98
CA LYS A 144 -11.70 3.37 -7.26
C LYS A 144 -11.47 3.24 -5.75
N LYS A 145 -11.45 2.02 -5.21
CA LYS A 145 -11.16 1.74 -3.79
C LYS A 145 -9.66 1.81 -3.47
N VAL A 146 -8.78 1.73 -4.47
CA VAL A 146 -7.33 1.70 -4.26
C VAL A 146 -6.86 3.05 -3.72
N GLY A 147 -6.13 3.02 -2.60
CA GLY A 147 -5.72 4.20 -1.82
C GLY A 147 -6.22 4.12 -0.37
N ILE A 148 -5.94 5.17 0.40
CA ILE A 148 -6.45 5.33 1.77
C ILE A 148 -7.94 5.65 1.71
N SER A 149 -8.75 4.95 2.50
CA SER A 149 -10.16 5.28 2.69
C SER A 149 -10.36 6.19 3.91
N ARG A 150 -9.70 5.83 5.02
CA ARG A 150 -9.86 6.45 6.34
C ARG A 150 -8.53 6.60 7.06
N ILE A 151 -8.39 7.73 7.76
CA ILE A 151 -7.38 7.94 8.82
C ILE A 151 -8.14 8.30 10.09
N TYR A 152 -7.91 7.56 11.17
CA TYR A 152 -8.43 7.84 12.50
C TYR A 152 -7.28 8.22 13.42
N ILE A 153 -7.45 9.27 14.21
CA ILE A 153 -6.45 9.80 15.14
C ILE A 153 -7.11 9.96 16.51
N GLU A 154 -6.48 9.39 17.54
CA GLU A 154 -6.89 9.54 18.93
C GLU A 154 -5.75 10.15 19.74
N SER A 155 -6.03 11.23 20.46
CA SER A 155 -5.08 11.85 21.38
C SER A 155 -5.05 11.15 22.73
N GLU A 156 -3.97 11.30 23.50
CA GLU A 156 -3.84 10.73 24.87
C GLU A 156 -4.96 11.16 25.84
N ASP A 157 -5.64 12.27 25.57
CA ASP A 157 -6.81 12.72 26.35
C ASP A 157 -8.16 12.18 25.84
N GLY A 158 -8.15 11.22 24.93
CA GLY A 158 -9.31 10.52 24.38
C GLY A 158 -10.14 11.35 23.41
N LYS A 159 -9.58 12.40 22.79
CA LYS A 159 -10.25 13.09 21.68
C LYS A 159 -9.95 12.36 20.38
N GLU A 160 -10.94 12.33 19.53
CA GLU A 160 -10.89 11.58 18.28
C GLU A 160 -11.09 12.53 17.09
N PHE A 161 -10.39 12.26 15.99
CA PHE A 161 -10.62 12.90 14.71
C PHE A 161 -10.49 11.89 13.57
N THR A 162 -11.39 11.98 12.58
CA THR A 162 -11.38 11.10 11.41
C THR A 162 -11.27 11.92 10.12
N ILE A 163 -10.44 11.45 9.19
CA ILE A 163 -10.31 11.97 7.83
C ILE A 163 -10.78 10.88 6.87
N GLY A 164 -11.77 11.20 6.03
CA GLY A 164 -12.40 10.23 5.13
C GLY A 164 -13.35 9.27 5.85
N GLU A 165 -13.83 8.26 5.13
CA GLU A 165 -14.77 7.26 5.62
C GLU A 165 -14.26 5.86 5.27
N TYR A 166 -14.62 4.87 6.08
CA TYR A 166 -14.27 3.48 5.78
C TYR A 166 -15.01 3.02 4.52
N VAL A 167 -14.26 2.55 3.53
CA VAL A 167 -14.81 1.99 2.29
C VAL A 167 -14.59 0.49 2.33
N ASP A 168 -15.67 -0.28 2.31
CA ASP A 168 -15.67 -1.75 2.19
C ASP A 168 -15.80 -2.15 0.72
#